data_AF-A0A7D9E0R9-F1
#
_entry.id   AF-A0A7D9E0R9-F1
#
_cell.length_a   1.000
_cell.length_b   1.000
_cell.length_c   1.000
_cell.angle_alpha   90.00
_cell.angle_beta   90.00
_cell.angle_gamma   90.00
#
_symmetry.space_group_name_H-M   'P 1'
#
loop_
_entity.id
_entity.type
_entity.pdbx_description
1 polymer ?
#
loop_
_entity_poly.entity_id
_entity_poly.type
_entity_poly.pdbx_seq_one_letter_code
_entity_poly.pdbx_strand_id
1 'polypeptide(L)'
;MMKKSLRDNTDQYETLLELRNTPRQGTGQSPAKMMFGRATQSFLPAISNTKSERARNATQKRARHRLLDKQSYDKGARDLKQLSPGQPVYYQHTEGKKYDWRRGKVRAKHSERSYIIEGKNGVYRRNRVHIRPTTSEVNKDNSKDNKGEAEVQARPQRARQKVHWTKDYTVC
;
A
#
# COMPACT_ATOMS: atom_id res chain seq x y z
N MET A 1 10.62 13.44 0.93
CA MET A 1 11.24 14.44 0.04
C MET A 1 10.26 15.56 -0.29
N MET A 2 9.26 15.41 -1.17
CA MET A 2 8.43 16.56 -1.62
C MET A 2 7.67 17.32 -0.53
N LYS A 3 7.04 16.62 0.44
CA LYS A 3 6.41 17.31 1.59
C LYS A 3 7.42 18.00 2.52
N LYS A 4 8.68 17.54 2.52
CA LYS A 4 9.76 18.15 3.31
C LYS A 4 10.26 19.41 2.61
N SER A 5 10.53 19.37 1.30
CA SER A 5 10.98 20.55 0.57
C SER A 5 9.99 21.71 0.63
N LEU A 6 8.69 21.41 0.56
CA LEU A 6 7.62 22.39 0.77
C LEU A 6 7.63 23.04 2.16
N ARG A 7 8.05 22.32 3.20
CA ARG A 7 8.14 22.87 4.57
C ARG A 7 9.42 23.70 4.74
N ASP A 8 10.49 23.26 4.11
CA ASP A 8 11.82 23.86 4.23
C ASP A 8 12.06 24.98 3.17
N ASN A 9 11.06 25.29 2.34
CA ASN A 9 11.12 26.24 1.22
C ASN A 9 12.31 26.00 0.26
N THR A 10 12.64 24.73 0.03
CA THR A 10 13.69 24.30 -0.91
C THR A 10 13.08 23.85 -2.24
N ASP A 11 13.86 23.88 -3.32
CA ASP A 11 13.36 23.44 -4.63
C ASP A 11 13.04 21.93 -4.63
N GLN A 12 11.84 21.62 -5.11
CA GLN A 12 11.35 20.26 -5.21
C GLN A 12 12.16 19.44 -6.22
N TYR A 13 12.61 20.05 -7.32
CA TYR A 13 13.34 19.35 -8.37
C TYR A 13 14.71 18.89 -7.89
N GLU A 14 15.39 19.71 -7.08
CA GLU A 14 16.64 19.35 -6.41
C GLU A 14 16.47 18.13 -5.50
N THR A 15 15.39 18.07 -4.71
CA THR A 15 15.15 16.90 -3.85
C THR A 15 14.82 15.63 -4.64
N LEU A 16 14.17 15.77 -5.80
CA LEU A 16 13.89 14.65 -6.69
C LEU A 16 15.17 14.14 -7.37
N LEU A 17 16.09 15.04 -7.72
CA LEU A 17 17.41 14.69 -8.24
C LEU A 17 18.16 13.83 -7.23
N GLU A 18 18.28 14.28 -5.98
CA GLU A 18 18.98 13.55 -4.92
C GLU A 18 18.31 12.20 -4.61
N LEU A 19 16.98 12.14 -4.62
CA LEU A 19 16.26 10.87 -4.45
C LEU A 19 16.60 9.85 -5.54
N ARG A 20 16.79 10.30 -6.78
CA ARG A 20 17.18 9.44 -7.92
C ARG A 20 18.65 9.03 -7.85
N ASN A 21 19.50 9.85 -7.23
CA ASN A 21 20.93 9.59 -7.01
C ASN A 21 21.20 8.71 -5.78
N THR A 22 20.28 8.65 -4.82
CA THR A 22 20.44 7.87 -3.58
C THR A 22 20.36 6.35 -3.85
N PRO A 23 21.37 5.56 -3.43
CA PRO A 23 21.33 4.10 -3.58
C PRO A 23 20.27 3.46 -2.68
N ARG A 24 19.56 2.45 -3.22
CA ARG A 24 18.57 1.69 -2.45
C ARG A 24 19.23 0.50 -1.76
N GLN A 25 18.90 0.25 -0.49
CA GLN A 25 19.43 -0.87 0.30
C GLN A 25 19.31 -2.24 -0.40
N GLY A 26 18.14 -2.57 -0.96
CA GLY A 26 17.92 -3.86 -1.60
C GLY A 26 18.67 -4.11 -2.92
N THR A 27 19.22 -3.07 -3.57
CA THR A 27 19.98 -3.21 -4.82
C THR A 27 21.42 -2.73 -4.71
N GLY A 28 21.74 -1.88 -3.72
CA GLY A 28 23.01 -1.17 -3.58
C GLY A 28 23.27 -0.16 -4.71
N GLN A 29 22.26 0.17 -5.52
CA GLN A 29 22.39 1.03 -6.70
C GLN A 29 21.27 2.07 -6.70
N SER A 30 21.56 3.25 -7.23
CA SER A 30 20.57 4.33 -7.35
C SER A 30 19.63 4.10 -8.54
N PRO A 31 18.37 4.58 -8.48
CA PRO A 31 17.45 4.55 -9.61
C PRO A 31 18.05 5.10 -10.91
N ALA A 32 18.72 6.26 -10.85
CA ALA A 32 19.34 6.87 -12.02
C ALA A 32 20.44 5.98 -12.62
N LYS A 33 21.27 5.36 -11.76
CA LYS A 33 22.33 4.45 -12.22
C LYS A 33 21.79 3.14 -12.81
N MET A 34 20.68 2.63 -12.30
CA MET A 34 20.01 1.47 -12.91
C MET A 34 19.42 1.79 -14.28
N MET A 35 18.91 3.02 -14.48
CA MET A 35 18.29 3.46 -15.73
C MET A 35 19.31 3.87 -16.79
N PHE A 36 20.27 4.72 -16.43
CA PHE A 36 21.23 5.32 -17.36
C PHE A 36 22.58 4.59 -17.40
N GLY A 37 22.78 3.59 -16.52
CA GLY A 37 24.02 2.82 -16.43
C GLY A 37 25.19 3.55 -15.78
N ARG A 38 25.07 4.87 -15.53
CA ARG A 38 26.10 5.76 -14.96
C ARG A 38 25.57 6.52 -13.74
N ALA A 39 26.47 7.05 -12.91
CA ALA A 39 26.08 8.03 -11.90
C ALA A 39 25.74 9.37 -12.58
N THR A 40 24.63 9.97 -12.17
CA THR A 40 24.23 11.32 -12.55
C THR A 40 24.81 12.33 -11.57
N GLN A 41 24.94 13.60 -12.00
CA GLN A 41 25.48 14.65 -11.15
C GLN A 41 24.61 14.87 -9.91
N SER A 42 25.27 15.09 -8.78
CA SER A 42 24.70 15.47 -7.48
C SER A 42 25.28 16.81 -7.04
N PHE A 43 24.73 17.42 -6.00
CA PHE A 43 25.29 18.67 -5.45
C PHE A 43 26.67 18.49 -4.82
N LEU A 44 26.98 17.26 -4.39
CA LEU A 44 28.31 16.93 -3.90
C LEU A 44 29.26 16.75 -5.09
N PRO A 45 30.44 17.39 -5.08
CA PRO A 45 31.45 17.17 -6.10
C PRO A 45 31.88 15.70 -6.07
N ALA A 46 31.66 14.99 -7.17
CA ALA A 46 32.05 13.60 -7.30
C ALA A 46 33.42 13.51 -7.99
N ILE A 47 34.32 12.68 -7.45
CA ILE A 47 35.58 12.35 -8.09
C ILE A 47 35.25 11.46 -9.31
N SER A 48 35.48 11.97 -10.50
CA SER A 48 34.98 11.46 -11.79
C SER A 48 35.50 10.09 -12.24
N ASN A 49 36.27 9.38 -11.42
CA ASN A 49 37.09 8.26 -11.89
C ASN A 49 36.50 6.87 -11.63
N THR A 50 35.32 6.76 -11.01
CA THR A 50 34.65 5.46 -10.92
C THR A 50 34.02 5.14 -12.28
N LYS A 51 34.70 4.29 -13.07
CA LYS A 51 34.12 3.67 -14.27
C LYS A 51 32.67 3.32 -14.00
N SER A 52 31.82 3.75 -14.93
CA SER A 52 30.39 3.46 -14.99
C SER A 52 30.16 1.95 -15.06
N GLU A 53 30.39 1.24 -13.97
CA GLU A 53 30.12 -0.18 -13.89
C GLU A 53 28.61 -0.30 -13.92
N ARG A 54 28.12 -0.79 -15.05
CA ARG A 54 26.71 -1.12 -15.27
C ARG A 54 26.25 -1.91 -14.05
N ALA A 55 25.03 -1.68 -13.60
CA ALA A 55 24.46 -2.31 -12.41
C ALA A 55 24.26 -3.83 -12.56
N ARG A 56 25.36 -4.56 -12.79
CA ARG A 56 25.45 -6.00 -12.90
C ARG A 56 24.92 -6.56 -11.59
N ASN A 57 24.02 -7.53 -11.69
CA ASN A 57 23.35 -8.20 -10.57
C ASN A 57 22.34 -7.36 -9.78
N ALA A 58 22.04 -6.09 -10.14
CA ALA A 58 21.02 -5.31 -9.44
C ALA A 58 19.62 -5.96 -9.52
N THR A 59 19.27 -6.52 -10.68
CA THR A 59 18.02 -7.27 -10.86
C THR A 59 17.96 -8.51 -9.96
N GLN A 60 19.06 -9.25 -9.86
CA GLN A 60 19.15 -10.44 -9.01
C GLN A 60 19.07 -10.07 -7.52
N LYS A 61 19.80 -9.04 -7.08
CA LYS A 61 19.71 -8.51 -5.71
C LYS A 61 18.29 -8.06 -5.38
N ARG A 62 17.63 -7.33 -6.30
CA ARG A 62 16.23 -6.92 -6.16
C ARG A 62 15.29 -8.11 -6.02
N ALA A 63 15.48 -9.16 -6.82
CA ALA A 63 14.68 -10.37 -6.75
C ALA A 63 14.87 -11.08 -5.39
N ARG A 64 16.12 -11.22 -4.93
CA ARG A 64 16.43 -11.80 -3.61
C ARG A 64 15.78 -10.99 -2.48
N HIS A 65 15.90 -9.66 -2.51
CA HIS A 65 15.28 -8.81 -1.50
C HIS A 65 13.75 -8.95 -1.50
N ARG A 66 13.13 -9.00 -2.69
CA ARG A 66 11.68 -9.23 -2.82
C ARG A 66 11.25 -10.57 -2.21
N LEU A 67 12.06 -11.62 -2.34
CA LEU A 67 11.78 -12.91 -1.71
C LEU A 67 11.86 -12.84 -0.18
N LEU A 68 12.87 -12.16 0.36
CA LEU A 68 12.99 -11.93 1.81
C LEU A 68 11.84 -11.10 2.35
N ASP A 69 11.46 -10.03 1.66
CA ASP A 69 10.30 -9.19 2.00
C ASP A 69 9.02 -10.03 2.00
N LYS A 70 8.83 -10.89 0.99
CA LYS A 70 7.71 -11.82 0.91
C LYS A 70 7.71 -12.78 2.10
N GLN A 71 8.83 -13.44 2.39
CA GLN A 71 8.93 -14.37 3.52
C GLN A 71 8.62 -13.67 4.84
N SER A 72 9.13 -12.46 5.07
CA SER A 72 8.86 -11.70 6.28
C SER A 72 7.39 -11.28 6.40
N TYR A 73 6.77 -10.89 5.28
CA TYR A 73 5.35 -10.53 5.24
C TYR A 73 4.45 -11.75 5.49
N ASP A 74 4.75 -12.88 4.84
CA ASP A 74 3.95 -14.10 4.89
C ASP A 74 3.91 -14.71 6.30
N LYS A 75 4.93 -14.49 7.15
CA LYS A 75 4.95 -14.92 8.57
C LYS A 75 3.74 -14.44 9.38
N GLY A 76 3.27 -13.22 9.11
CA GLY A 76 2.12 -12.62 9.81
C GLY A 76 0.84 -12.56 8.98
N ALA A 77 0.91 -12.96 7.71
CA ALA A 77 -0.21 -12.86 6.80
C ALA A 77 -1.25 -13.96 7.09
N ARG A 78 -2.53 -13.60 6.95
CA ARG A 78 -3.64 -14.56 7.00
C ARG A 78 -4.54 -14.33 5.80
N ASP A 79 -4.83 -15.40 5.08
CA ASP A 79 -5.75 -15.31 3.96
C ASP A 79 -7.19 -15.13 4.44
N LEU A 80 -7.89 -14.21 3.79
CA LEU A 80 -9.29 -13.92 4.04
C LEU A 80 -10.17 -14.96 3.34
N LYS A 81 -11.24 -15.40 4.02
CA LYS A 81 -12.20 -16.37 3.46
C LYS A 81 -12.71 -15.95 2.08
N GLN A 82 -12.72 -16.88 1.14
CA GLN A 82 -13.25 -16.62 -0.21
C GLN A 82 -14.74 -16.26 -0.16
N LEU A 83 -15.18 -15.49 -1.15
CA LEU A 83 -16.58 -15.05 -1.26
C LEU A 83 -17.22 -15.74 -2.46
N SER A 84 -18.47 -16.17 -2.32
CA SER A 84 -19.23 -16.76 -3.41
C SER A 84 -19.90 -15.67 -4.27
N PRO A 85 -20.09 -15.91 -5.59
CA PRO A 85 -20.99 -15.09 -6.39
C PRO A 85 -22.38 -15.02 -5.75
N GLY A 86 -23.03 -13.87 -5.84
CA GLY A 86 -24.33 -13.58 -5.23
C GLY A 86 -24.28 -13.12 -3.76
N GLN A 87 -23.16 -13.33 -3.06
CA GLN A 87 -23.06 -13.02 -1.63
C GLN A 87 -23.22 -11.51 -1.36
N PRO A 88 -24.07 -11.10 -0.39
CA PRO A 88 -24.19 -9.71 0.02
C PRO A 88 -22.94 -9.28 0.80
N VAL A 89 -22.41 -8.11 0.46
CA VAL A 89 -21.16 -7.59 1.01
C VAL A 89 -21.23 -6.08 1.20
N TYR A 90 -20.43 -5.56 2.13
CA TYR A 90 -20.01 -4.17 2.11
C TYR A 90 -18.69 -4.05 1.37
N TYR A 91 -18.56 -3.05 0.52
CA TYR A 91 -17.33 -2.73 -0.19
C TYR A 91 -16.90 -1.29 0.08
N GLN A 92 -15.59 -1.08 0.09
CA GLN A 92 -15.03 0.26 0.20
C GLN A 92 -15.21 1.01 -1.12
N HIS A 93 -16.03 2.05 -1.09
CA HIS A 93 -16.20 2.99 -2.19
C HIS A 93 -15.10 4.05 -2.13
N THR A 94 -14.53 4.41 -3.28
CA THR A 94 -13.37 5.33 -3.35
C THR A 94 -13.67 6.59 -4.12
N GLU A 95 -14.92 6.83 -4.52
CA GLU A 95 -15.29 8.10 -5.14
C GLU A 95 -15.40 9.16 -4.05
N GLY A 96 -14.41 10.06 -4.02
CA GLY A 96 -14.36 11.20 -3.09
C GLY A 96 -13.19 11.15 -2.11
N LYS A 97 -13.14 12.15 -1.22
CA LYS A 97 -12.09 12.30 -0.21
C LYS A 97 -12.22 11.31 0.97
N LYS A 98 -13.37 10.64 1.11
CA LYS A 98 -13.68 9.77 2.25
C LYS A 98 -13.93 8.33 1.80
N TYR A 99 -13.38 7.39 2.55
CA TYR A 99 -13.58 5.97 2.33
C TYR A 99 -14.90 5.53 2.96
N ASP A 100 -15.94 5.42 2.13
CA ASP A 100 -17.26 5.03 2.60
C ASP A 100 -17.52 3.54 2.31
N TRP A 101 -18.09 2.83 3.27
CA TRP A 101 -18.49 1.43 3.09
C TRP A 101 -19.91 1.38 2.55
N ARG A 102 -20.09 0.87 1.33
CA ARG A 102 -21.39 0.75 0.66
C ARG A 102 -21.81 -0.70 0.54
N ARG A 103 -23.10 -0.97 0.57
CA ARG A 103 -23.63 -2.31 0.31
C ARG A 103 -23.58 -2.63 -1.19
N GLY A 104 -23.35 -3.91 -1.49
CA GLY A 104 -23.39 -4.46 -2.84
C GLY A 104 -23.46 -5.99 -2.79
N LYS A 105 -23.40 -6.62 -3.96
CA LYS A 105 -23.34 -8.07 -4.11
C LYS A 105 -22.10 -8.47 -4.90
N VAL A 106 -21.52 -9.62 -4.58
CA VAL A 106 -20.41 -10.17 -5.37
C VAL A 106 -20.96 -10.67 -6.69
N ARG A 107 -20.53 -10.09 -7.81
CA ARG A 107 -20.93 -10.54 -9.15
C ARG A 107 -20.11 -11.75 -9.58
N ALA A 108 -18.78 -11.65 -9.45
CA ALA A 108 -17.85 -12.70 -9.85
C ALA A 108 -16.50 -12.56 -9.15
N LYS A 109 -15.75 -13.66 -9.06
CA LYS A 109 -14.34 -13.67 -8.68
C LYS A 109 -13.50 -13.30 -9.91
N HIS A 110 -12.63 -12.29 -9.80
CA HIS A 110 -11.77 -11.84 -10.90
C HIS A 110 -10.36 -12.43 -10.81
N SER A 111 -9.80 -12.49 -9.60
CA SER A 111 -8.51 -13.12 -9.30
C SER A 111 -8.56 -13.65 -7.87
N GLU A 112 -7.49 -14.27 -7.39
CA GLU A 112 -7.42 -14.87 -6.04
C GLU A 112 -7.85 -13.90 -4.93
N ARG A 113 -7.42 -12.64 -5.02
CA ARG A 113 -7.75 -11.57 -4.05
C ARG A 113 -8.61 -10.45 -4.63
N SER A 114 -9.09 -10.54 -5.87
CA SER A 114 -9.89 -9.48 -6.52
C SER A 114 -11.28 -9.99 -6.90
N TYR A 115 -12.30 -9.21 -6.59
CA TYR A 115 -13.71 -9.50 -6.89
C TYR A 115 -14.34 -8.36 -7.66
N ILE A 116 -15.34 -8.72 -8.46
CA ILE A 116 -16.24 -7.80 -9.15
C ILE A 116 -17.49 -7.67 -8.28
N ILE A 117 -17.84 -6.44 -7.91
CA ILE A 117 -18.94 -6.11 -7.02
C ILE A 117 -19.96 -5.30 -7.78
N GLU A 118 -21.21 -5.69 -7.67
CA GLU A 118 -22.36 -4.95 -8.14
C GLU A 118 -22.86 -4.05 -7.00
N GLY A 119 -22.67 -2.75 -7.16
CA GLY A 119 -23.18 -1.73 -6.26
C GLY A 119 -24.36 -0.98 -6.88
N LYS A 120 -25.02 -0.13 -6.07
CA LYS A 120 -26.17 0.67 -6.53
C LYS A 120 -25.89 1.52 -7.78
N ASN A 121 -24.69 2.07 -7.88
CA ASN A 121 -24.33 3.04 -8.91
C ASN A 121 -23.50 2.42 -10.05
N GLY A 122 -23.21 1.12 -10.02
CA GLY A 122 -22.39 0.48 -11.05
C GLY A 122 -21.58 -0.72 -10.54
N VAL A 123 -20.65 -1.15 -11.39
CA VAL A 123 -19.82 -2.34 -11.18
C VAL A 123 -18.39 -1.93 -10.79
N TYR A 124 -17.87 -2.47 -9.69
CA TYR A 124 -16.58 -2.10 -9.14
C TYR A 124 -15.66 -3.31 -8.98
N ARG A 125 -14.38 -3.13 -9.31
CA ARG A 125 -13.32 -4.10 -8.97
C ARG A 125 -12.71 -3.74 -7.61
N ARG A 126 -12.72 -4.69 -6.67
CA ARG A 126 -12.17 -4.49 -5.32
C ARG A 126 -11.35 -5.68 -4.84
N ASN A 127 -10.31 -5.37 -4.07
CA ASN A 127 -9.51 -6.39 -3.38
C ASN A 127 -10.32 -6.95 -2.20
N ARG A 128 -10.16 -8.23 -1.88
CA ARG A 128 -10.79 -8.94 -0.76
C ARG A 128 -10.66 -8.22 0.58
N VAL A 129 -9.56 -7.50 0.81
CA VAL A 129 -9.33 -6.68 2.02
C VAL A 129 -10.33 -5.53 2.13
N HIS A 130 -10.82 -5.03 0.99
CA HIS A 130 -11.78 -3.93 0.89
C HIS A 130 -13.23 -4.42 0.81
N ILE A 131 -13.49 -5.68 1.17
CA ILE A 131 -14.80 -6.32 1.12
C ILE A 131 -15.09 -6.98 2.46
N ARG A 132 -16.26 -6.72 3.03
CA ARG A 132 -16.73 -7.32 4.27
C ARG A 132 -18.00 -8.11 3.99
N PRO A 133 -18.01 -9.44 4.24
CA PRO A 133 -19.23 -10.22 4.09
C PRO A 133 -20.30 -9.70 5.06
N THR A 134 -21.56 -9.72 4.63
CA THR A 134 -22.70 -9.44 5.51
C THR A 134 -23.72 -10.57 5.38
N THR A 135 -24.52 -10.78 6.42
CA THR A 135 -25.59 -11.79 6.44
C THR A 135 -26.96 -11.18 6.11
N SER A 136 -27.08 -9.85 6.13
CA SER A 136 -28.35 -9.18 5.84
C SER A 136 -28.63 -9.17 4.33
N GLU A 137 -29.66 -9.92 3.93
CA GLU A 137 -30.31 -9.84 2.63
C GLU A 137 -30.84 -8.41 2.39
N VAL A 138 -30.84 -7.97 1.13
CA VAL A 138 -31.36 -6.66 0.74
C VAL A 138 -32.87 -6.75 0.65
N ASN A 139 -33.61 -6.28 1.67
CA ASN A 139 -34.99 -5.85 1.45
C ASN A 139 -34.98 -4.64 0.51
N LYS A 140 -35.60 -4.78 -0.65
CA LYS A 140 -35.99 -3.63 -1.48
C LYS A 140 -37.21 -2.98 -0.81
N ASP A 141 -37.25 -1.65 -0.86
CA ASP A 141 -38.32 -0.75 -0.37
C ASP A 141 -38.24 -0.44 1.15
N ASN A 142 -38.27 0.79 1.67
CA ASN A 142 -38.79 2.07 1.19
C ASN A 142 -38.00 3.26 1.77
N SER A 143 -38.06 4.39 1.07
CA SER A 143 -37.81 5.71 1.64
C SER A 143 -38.68 5.96 2.88
N LYS A 144 -38.07 6.38 3.99
CA LYS A 144 -38.50 7.52 4.82
C LYS A 144 -37.47 7.74 5.91
N ASP A 145 -37.07 9.00 6.03
CA ASP A 145 -36.28 9.52 7.13
C ASP A 145 -36.91 9.11 8.46
N ASN A 146 -36.10 8.56 9.37
CA ASN A 146 -36.35 8.72 10.78
C ASN A 146 -35.03 8.70 11.55
N LYS A 147 -34.75 9.84 12.20
CA LYS A 147 -33.75 9.99 13.24
C LYS A 147 -34.16 9.10 14.40
N GLY A 148 -33.33 8.11 14.72
CA GLY A 148 -33.43 7.30 15.92
C GLY A 148 -32.02 7.06 16.41
N GLU A 149 -31.65 7.76 17.49
CA GLU A 149 -30.41 7.56 18.21
C GLU A 149 -30.42 6.13 18.78
N ALA A 150 -29.49 5.29 18.31
CA ALA A 150 -29.23 3.99 18.89
C ALA A 150 -27.77 3.97 19.38
N GLU A 151 -27.64 3.97 20.69
CA GLU A 151 -26.42 3.89 21.49
C GLU A 151 -25.53 2.72 21.02
N VAL A 152 -24.34 3.05 20.48
CA VAL A 152 -23.35 2.05 20.07
C VAL A 152 -22.52 1.67 21.29
N GLN A 153 -22.83 0.53 21.90
CA GLN A 153 -21.94 -0.11 22.87
C GLN A 153 -20.56 -0.33 22.24
N ALA A 154 -19.54 0.29 22.84
CA ALA A 154 -18.17 0.27 22.35
C ALA A 154 -17.60 -1.16 22.37
N ARG A 155 -17.10 -1.64 21.21
CA ARG A 155 -16.24 -2.83 21.17
C ARG A 155 -14.96 -2.56 21.96
N PRO A 156 -14.49 -3.48 22.83
CA PRO A 156 -13.26 -3.27 23.57
C PRO A 156 -12.08 -3.10 22.61
N GLN A 157 -11.38 -1.98 22.74
CA GLN A 157 -10.16 -1.72 22.01
C GLN A 157 -9.09 -2.71 22.49
N ARG A 158 -8.59 -3.55 21.58
CA ARG A 158 -7.47 -4.44 21.91
C ARG A 158 -6.23 -3.57 22.13
N ALA A 159 -5.72 -3.55 23.36
CA ALA A 159 -4.56 -2.77 23.75
C ALA A 159 -3.37 -3.04 22.81
N ARG A 160 -2.81 -1.97 22.23
CA ARG A 160 -1.56 -2.03 21.48
C ARG A 160 -0.43 -2.27 22.49
N GLN A 161 0.15 -3.46 22.50
CA GLN A 161 1.41 -3.68 23.20
C GLN A 161 2.47 -2.75 22.60
N LYS A 162 3.09 -1.92 23.44
CA LYS A 162 4.21 -1.06 23.04
C LYS A 162 5.41 -1.95 22.78
N VAL A 163 5.82 -2.06 21.52
CA VAL A 163 7.13 -2.61 21.17
C VAL A 163 8.18 -1.58 21.54
N HIS A 164 8.92 -1.84 22.62
CA HIS A 164 10.10 -1.10 23.02
C HIS A 164 11.25 -1.54 22.11
N TRP A 165 11.78 -0.62 21.30
CA TRP A 165 12.98 -0.88 20.51
C TRP A 165 14.19 -0.58 21.39
N THR A 166 14.86 -1.60 21.90
CA THR A 166 16.24 -1.47 22.39
C THR A 166 17.16 -1.32 21.17
N LYS A 167 17.94 -0.24 21.14
CA LYS A 167 18.97 -0.01 20.15
C LYS A 167 20.27 -0.63 20.67
N ASP A 168 20.50 -1.89 20.34
CA ASP A 168 21.81 -2.49 20.55
C ASP A 168 22.67 -2.15 19.33
N TYR A 169 23.48 -1.10 19.45
CA TYR A 169 24.56 -0.82 18.51
C TYR A 169 25.79 -1.60 18.97
N THR A 170 26.13 -2.67 18.24
CA THR A 170 27.48 -3.24 18.31
C THR A 170 28.31 -2.60 17.21
N VAL A 171 29.34 -1.86 17.64
CA VAL A 171 30.39 -1.29 16.79
C VAL A 171 31.34 -2.42 16.37
N CYS A 172 31.69 -2.47 15.09
CA CYS A 172 32.88 -3.15 14.57
C CYS A 172 33.58 -2.19 13.63
#